data_AF-A0A7S6S0L6-F1
#
_entry.id   AF-A0A7S6S0L6-F1
#
_cell.length_a   1.000
_cell.length_b   1.000
_cell.length_c   1.000
_cell.angle_alpha   90.00
_cell.angle_beta   90.00
_cell.angle_gamma   90.00
#
_symmetry.space_group_name_H-M   'P 1'
#
loop_
_entity.id
_entity.type
_entity.pdbx_description
1 polymer ?
#
loop_
_entity_poly.entity_id
_entity_poly.type
_entity_poly.pdbx_seq_one_letter_code
_entity_poly.pdbx_strand_id
1 'polypeptide(L)'
;MPRNHDRSLPLLREIRACRLCEDHLPYEPRPVLAASASARILIIGQAPGRIAHHTRTPWNDASGRRLRQWLELSDKQFYDRALIALVPMGFCYPGSTRSGDVPPRPECARHWHPRLFAKLKRAELTILVGRYAFDRYVATEARSLTEGVRLAPRLLPARILLPHPSPRNQMWLRNNPWFESSVLPLLRRRVRRIVEGD
;
A
#
# COMPACT_ATOMS: atom_id res chain seq x y z
N MET A 1 10.34 -7.65 -24.06
CA MET A 1 9.68 -6.36 -24.38
C MET A 1 9.20 -5.73 -23.07
N PRO A 2 9.77 -4.61 -22.60
CA PRO A 2 9.30 -3.97 -21.37
C PRO A 2 7.90 -3.42 -21.64
N ARG A 3 6.87 -4.03 -21.04
CA ARG A 3 5.48 -3.61 -21.25
C ARG A 3 5.32 -2.14 -20.86
N ASN A 4 4.58 -1.43 -21.71
CA ASN A 4 4.39 0.01 -21.87
C ASN A 4 3.82 0.78 -20.64
N HIS A 5 3.85 0.20 -19.43
CA HIS A 5 3.11 0.68 -18.27
C HIS A 5 3.58 2.05 -17.76
N ASP A 6 4.87 2.37 -17.90
CA ASP A 6 5.42 3.65 -17.46
C ASP A 6 5.05 4.82 -18.40
N ARG A 7 4.68 4.54 -19.66
CA ARG A 7 4.11 5.56 -20.57
C ARG A 7 2.67 5.91 -20.21
N SER A 8 1.93 4.99 -19.56
CA SER A 8 0.54 5.24 -19.16
C SER A 8 0.39 6.28 -18.05
N LEU A 9 1.46 6.54 -17.29
CA LEU A 9 1.49 7.53 -16.21
C LEU A 9 2.78 8.37 -16.24
N PRO A 10 2.86 9.42 -17.07
CA PRO A 10 4.03 10.31 -17.13
C PRO A 10 4.44 10.89 -15.78
N LEU A 11 3.47 11.12 -14.88
CA LEU A 11 3.67 11.60 -13.50
C LEU A 11 4.66 10.74 -12.70
N LEU A 12 4.81 9.44 -13.01
CA LEU A 12 5.78 8.57 -12.33
C LEU A 12 7.23 9.02 -12.57
N ARG A 13 7.53 9.69 -13.68
CA ARG A 13 8.86 10.25 -13.93
C ARG A 13 9.15 11.41 -13.00
N GLU A 14 8.19 12.32 -12.83
CA GLU A 14 8.28 13.43 -11.87
C GLU A 14 8.44 12.90 -10.45
N ILE A 15 7.63 11.91 -10.07
CA ILE A 15 7.72 11.28 -8.76
C ILE A 15 9.11 10.68 -8.53
N ARG A 16 9.69 9.97 -9.51
CA ARG A 16 11.01 9.34 -9.36
C ARG A 16 12.17 10.35 -9.33
N ALA A 17 11.98 11.54 -9.87
CA ALA A 17 12.92 12.64 -9.78
C ALA A 17 12.72 13.51 -8.51
N CYS A 18 11.73 13.20 -7.69
CA CYS A 18 11.38 13.99 -6.51
C CYS A 18 12.53 14.04 -5.48
N ARG A 19 12.78 15.26 -4.98
CA ARG A 19 13.78 15.59 -3.94
C ARG A 19 13.17 16.24 -2.69
N LEU A 20 11.84 16.31 -2.58
CA LEU A 20 11.12 17.06 -1.53
C LEU A 20 11.52 16.79 -0.07
N CYS A 21 12.01 15.59 0.24
CA CYS A 21 12.36 15.19 1.60
C CYS A 21 13.86 14.90 1.79
N GLU A 22 14.70 15.29 0.83
CA GLU A 22 16.14 14.99 0.79
C GLU A 22 16.87 15.32 2.09
N ASP A 23 16.66 16.53 2.63
CA ASP A 23 17.29 17.01 3.86
C ASP A 23 16.93 16.22 5.12
N HIS A 24 15.99 15.27 5.03
CA HIS A 24 15.49 14.47 6.15
C HIS A 24 15.75 12.97 5.99
N LEU A 25 16.37 12.55 4.89
CA LEU A 25 16.62 11.14 4.62
C LEU A 25 18.06 10.77 4.99
N PRO A 26 18.28 9.56 5.54
CA PRO A 26 19.63 9.04 5.77
C PRO A 26 20.32 8.55 4.48
N TYR A 27 19.60 8.54 3.35
CA TYR A 27 20.08 8.12 2.04
C TYR A 27 19.50 9.03 0.96
N GLU A 28 20.18 9.07 -0.18
CA GLU A 28 19.69 9.71 -1.42
C GLU A 28 18.21 9.38 -1.69
N PRO A 29 17.38 10.40 -2.02
CA PRO A 29 15.99 10.18 -2.35
C PRO A 29 15.85 9.18 -3.49
N ARG A 30 15.19 8.07 -3.19
CA ARG A 30 14.86 7.00 -4.13
C ARG A 30 13.40 6.61 -3.96
N PRO A 31 12.46 7.33 -4.60
CA PRO A 31 11.03 7.02 -4.55
C PRO A 31 10.73 5.60 -5.06
N VAL A 32 10.18 4.74 -4.21
CA VAL A 32 9.84 3.34 -4.50
C VAL A 32 8.31 3.16 -4.50
N LEU A 33 7.75 3.05 -5.70
CA LEU A 33 6.33 2.83 -5.94
C LEU A 33 6.14 2.16 -7.31
N ALA A 34 4.98 1.53 -7.52
CA ALA A 34 4.59 0.96 -8.80
C ALA A 34 3.14 1.30 -9.09
N ALA A 35 2.83 1.82 -10.27
CA ALA A 35 1.45 2.10 -10.69
C ALA A 35 1.32 2.05 -12.21
N SER A 36 0.09 1.89 -12.69
CA SER A 36 -0.35 2.05 -14.08
C SER A 36 -1.69 2.77 -14.08
N ALA A 37 -2.00 3.55 -15.11
CA ALA A 37 -3.33 4.16 -15.25
C ALA A 37 -4.45 3.11 -15.33
N SER A 38 -4.07 1.88 -15.70
CA SER A 38 -4.97 0.74 -15.81
C SER A 38 -5.14 -0.07 -14.52
N ALA A 39 -4.39 0.24 -13.45
CA ALA A 39 -4.44 -0.53 -12.20
C ALA A 39 -5.87 -0.57 -11.64
N ARG A 40 -6.31 -1.77 -11.25
CA ARG A 40 -7.67 -2.01 -10.72
C ARG A 40 -7.72 -2.03 -9.19
N ILE A 41 -6.60 -2.31 -8.52
CA ILE A 41 -6.47 -2.29 -7.07
C ILE A 41 -5.34 -1.34 -6.69
N LEU A 42 -5.61 -0.40 -5.78
CA LEU A 42 -4.62 0.48 -5.19
C LEU A 42 -4.30 0.00 -3.77
N ILE A 43 -3.03 -0.29 -3.47
CA ILE A 43 -2.56 -0.64 -2.14
C ILE A 43 -1.75 0.54 -1.58
N ILE A 44 -2.20 1.08 -0.46
CA ILE A 44 -1.55 2.18 0.25
C ILE A 44 -0.82 1.66 1.48
N GLY A 45 0.51 1.53 1.39
CA GLY A 45 1.39 1.05 2.45
C GLY A 45 2.04 2.17 3.28
N GLN A 46 3.01 1.83 4.13
CA GLN A 46 3.72 2.81 4.98
C GLN A 46 4.83 3.54 4.19
N ALA A 47 6.06 3.04 4.25
CA ALA A 47 7.22 3.50 3.48
C ALA A 47 8.00 2.26 3.01
N PRO A 48 8.83 2.37 1.97
CA PRO A 48 9.72 1.27 1.61
C PRO A 48 10.70 1.01 2.76
N GLY A 49 10.87 -0.25 3.14
CA GLY A 49 11.97 -0.66 4.02
C GLY A 49 13.30 -0.77 3.26
N ARG A 50 14.37 -1.14 3.98
CA ARG A 50 15.74 -1.23 3.42
C ARG A 50 15.82 -2.10 2.15
N ILE A 51 15.17 -3.27 2.14
CA ILE A 51 15.18 -4.18 0.98
C ILE A 51 14.52 -3.53 -0.24
N ALA A 52 13.36 -2.89 -0.05
CA ALA A 52 12.64 -2.20 -1.12
C ALA A 52 13.44 -1.00 -1.65
N HIS A 53 14.15 -0.27 -0.80
CA HIS A 53 15.04 0.82 -1.21
C HIS A 53 16.17 0.35 -2.13
N HIS A 54 16.85 -0.75 -1.79
CA HIS A 54 17.93 -1.28 -2.61
C HIS A 54 17.42 -1.92 -3.90
N THR A 55 16.34 -2.71 -3.83
CA THR A 55 15.80 -3.46 -4.98
C THR A 55 14.88 -2.64 -5.88
N ARG A 56 14.40 -1.48 -5.42
CA ARG A 56 13.34 -0.67 -6.07
C ARG A 56 12.02 -1.42 -6.27
N THR A 57 11.77 -2.45 -5.47
CA THR A 57 10.54 -3.25 -5.52
C THR A 57 9.75 -3.07 -4.22
N PRO A 58 8.57 -2.42 -4.25
CA PRO A 58 7.71 -2.30 -3.08
C PRO A 58 7.28 -3.69 -2.59
N TRP A 59 7.12 -3.89 -1.28
CA TRP A 59 6.62 -5.15 -0.69
C TRP A 59 7.45 -6.41 -1.05
N ASN A 60 8.73 -6.25 -1.37
CA ASN A 60 9.67 -7.35 -1.60
C ASN A 60 10.30 -7.88 -0.29
N ASP A 61 9.46 -8.13 0.71
CA ASP A 61 9.88 -8.59 2.04
C ASP A 61 8.86 -9.58 2.63
N ALA A 62 9.07 -9.98 3.89
CA ALA A 62 8.17 -10.90 4.59
C ALA A 62 6.76 -10.32 4.81
N SER A 63 6.64 -9.00 5.01
CA SER A 63 5.36 -8.32 5.15
C SER A 63 4.57 -8.39 3.84
N GLY A 64 5.25 -8.20 2.70
CA GLY A 64 4.66 -8.33 1.38
C GLY A 64 4.23 -9.76 1.05
N ARG A 65 5.02 -10.77 1.43
CA ARG A 65 4.62 -12.18 1.29
C ARG A 65 3.31 -12.47 2.05
N ARG A 66 3.21 -12.00 3.29
CA ARG A 66 1.99 -12.17 4.09
C ARG A 66 0.81 -11.39 3.50
N LEU A 67 1.03 -10.18 2.98
CA LEU A 67 -0.02 -9.43 2.29
C LEU A 67 -0.56 -10.23 1.09
N ARG A 68 0.31 -10.82 0.28
CA ARG A 68 -0.09 -11.67 -0.85
C ARG A 68 -0.91 -12.89 -0.40
N GLN A 69 -0.54 -13.51 0.71
CA GLN A 69 -1.33 -14.60 1.31
C GLN A 69 -2.72 -14.15 1.79
N TRP A 70 -2.82 -12.95 2.37
CA TRP A 70 -4.12 -12.38 2.75
C TRP A 70 -5.01 -12.11 1.55
N LEU A 71 -4.42 -11.63 0.45
CA LEU A 71 -5.11 -11.31 -0.80
C LEU A 71 -5.38 -12.53 -1.69
N GLU A 72 -4.79 -13.69 -1.39
CA GLU A 72 -4.79 -14.88 -2.26
C GLU A 72 -4.26 -14.58 -3.68
N LEU A 73 -3.20 -13.77 -3.77
CA LEU A 73 -2.57 -13.41 -5.04
C LEU A 73 -1.21 -14.10 -5.20
N SER A 74 -0.93 -14.57 -6.41
CA SER A 74 0.42 -14.96 -6.82
C SER A 74 1.34 -13.75 -6.90
N ASP A 75 2.66 -13.98 -6.85
CA ASP A 75 3.66 -12.93 -7.08
C ASP A 75 3.46 -12.24 -8.45
N LYS A 76 3.12 -13.02 -9.49
CA LYS A 76 2.85 -12.50 -10.84
C LYS A 76 1.69 -11.52 -10.84
N GLN A 77 0.57 -11.86 -10.18
CA GLN A 77 -0.59 -10.97 -10.08
C GLN A 77 -0.28 -9.73 -9.21
N PHE A 78 0.37 -9.94 -8.07
CA PHE A 78 0.66 -8.85 -7.14
C PHE A 78 1.59 -7.78 -7.72
N TYR A 79 2.52 -8.19 -8.59
CA TYR A 79 3.44 -7.27 -9.28
C TYR A 79 3.00 -6.90 -10.70
N ASP A 80 1.83 -7.35 -11.16
CA ASP A 80 1.23 -6.87 -12.40
C ASP A 80 0.72 -5.43 -12.20
N ARG A 81 1.42 -4.46 -12.79
CA ARG A 81 1.07 -3.04 -12.67
C ARG A 81 -0.28 -2.72 -13.28
N ALA A 82 -0.78 -3.52 -14.22
CA ALA A 82 -2.12 -3.33 -14.77
C ALA A 82 -3.22 -3.78 -13.81
N LEU A 83 -2.89 -4.60 -12.82
CA LEU A 83 -3.80 -5.05 -11.78
C LEU A 83 -3.61 -4.26 -10.48
N ILE A 84 -2.37 -4.16 -9.98
CA ILE A 84 -2.02 -3.59 -8.68
C ILE A 84 -1.18 -2.31 -8.83
N ALA A 85 -1.62 -1.23 -8.22
CA ALA A 85 -0.80 -0.08 -7.88
C ALA A 85 -0.33 -0.17 -6.42
N LEU A 86 0.97 -0.10 -6.19
CA LEU A 86 1.64 -0.12 -4.89
C LEU A 86 2.16 1.28 -4.59
N VAL A 87 1.47 2.02 -3.72
CA VAL A 87 1.79 3.42 -3.40
C VAL A 87 1.96 3.59 -1.88
N PRO A 88 3.18 3.76 -1.36
CA PRO A 88 3.36 3.97 0.08
C PRO A 88 2.99 5.39 0.52
N MET A 89 2.72 5.64 1.80
CA MET A 89 2.57 6.99 2.38
C MET A 89 3.84 7.85 2.26
N GLY A 90 5.01 7.25 2.52
CA GLY A 90 6.32 7.85 2.28
C GLY A 90 6.99 7.12 1.12
N PHE A 91 7.44 7.85 0.09
CA PHE A 91 7.95 7.18 -1.11
C PHE A 91 9.41 6.77 -1.00
N CYS A 92 10.18 7.40 -0.12
CA CYS A 92 11.59 7.07 0.15
C CYS A 92 11.73 6.33 1.48
N TYR A 93 12.83 5.60 1.63
CA TYR A 93 13.15 4.90 2.88
C TYR A 93 13.60 5.91 3.94
N PRO A 94 12.86 6.06 5.07
CA PRO A 94 13.18 7.06 6.08
C PRO A 94 14.31 6.63 7.04
N GLY A 95 14.93 5.46 6.80
CA GLY A 95 15.86 4.85 7.74
C GLY A 95 15.18 3.93 8.76
N SER A 96 15.99 3.38 9.67
CA SER A 96 15.53 2.48 10.72
C SER A 96 16.24 2.76 12.04
N THR A 97 15.52 2.50 13.13
CA THR A 97 16.04 2.41 14.49
C THR A 97 16.25 0.94 14.87
N ARG A 98 16.78 0.68 16.08
CA ARG A 98 16.77 -0.68 16.68
C ARG A 98 15.37 -1.28 16.75
N SER A 99 14.38 -0.42 16.91
CA SER A 99 12.95 -0.76 16.92
C SER A 99 12.35 -0.72 15.52
N GLY A 100 13.12 -0.86 14.43
CA GLY A 100 12.65 -0.97 13.04
C GLY A 100 12.53 0.35 12.29
N ASP A 101 11.92 0.28 11.11
CA ASP A 101 11.81 1.42 10.19
C ASP A 101 11.12 2.62 10.84
N VAL A 102 11.68 3.80 10.58
CA VAL A 102 11.15 5.08 11.05
C VAL A 102 9.80 5.35 10.35
N PRO A 103 8.88 6.10 10.98
CA PRO A 103 7.62 6.51 10.35
C PRO A 103 7.81 7.14 8.95
N PRO A 104 6.84 6.94 8.03
CA PRO A 104 6.87 7.58 6.72
C PRO A 104 6.82 9.11 6.86
N ARG A 105 7.60 9.78 6.01
CA ARG A 105 7.61 11.24 5.87
C ARG A 105 6.27 11.76 5.29
N PRO A 106 5.60 12.76 5.90
CA PRO A 106 4.25 13.20 5.51
C PRO A 106 4.18 13.96 4.17
N GLU A 107 5.29 14.55 3.73
CA GLU A 107 5.41 15.42 2.54
C GLU A 107 5.01 14.66 1.27
N CYS A 108 5.45 13.40 1.14
CA CYS A 108 5.17 12.56 -0.02
C CYS A 108 3.66 12.35 -0.22
N ALA A 109 2.96 11.88 0.82
CA ALA A 109 1.52 11.65 0.74
C ALA A 109 0.74 12.95 0.49
N ARG A 110 1.13 14.06 1.13
CA ARG A 110 0.48 15.37 0.92
C ARG A 110 0.61 15.86 -0.52
N HIS A 111 1.81 15.75 -1.08
CA HIS A 111 2.10 16.29 -2.42
C HIS A 111 1.66 15.34 -3.55
N TRP A 112 2.00 14.05 -3.47
CA TRP A 112 1.86 13.14 -4.61
C TRP A 112 0.55 12.35 -4.64
N HIS A 113 -0.06 12.00 -3.49
CA HIS A 113 -1.27 11.17 -3.51
C HIS A 113 -2.43 11.80 -4.28
N PRO A 114 -2.82 13.08 -4.07
CA PRO A 114 -3.93 13.67 -4.82
C PRO A 114 -3.68 13.67 -6.33
N ARG A 115 -2.44 14.03 -6.74
CA ARG A 115 -2.02 14.08 -8.15
C ARG A 115 -2.03 12.69 -8.80
N LEU A 116 -1.50 11.69 -8.10
CA LEU A 116 -1.41 10.32 -8.60
C LEU A 116 -2.79 9.65 -8.65
N PHE A 117 -3.59 9.77 -7.59
CA PHE A 117 -4.88 9.08 -7.52
C PHE A 117 -5.90 9.64 -8.50
N ALA A 118 -5.83 10.93 -8.85
CA ALA A 118 -6.60 11.51 -9.94
C ALA A 118 -6.34 10.85 -11.31
N LYS A 119 -5.21 10.13 -11.48
CA LYS A 119 -4.86 9.38 -12.69
C LYS A 119 -5.20 7.88 -12.60
N LEU A 120 -5.51 7.35 -11.41
CA LEU A 120 -5.86 5.95 -11.19
C LEU A 120 -7.37 5.70 -11.31
N LYS A 121 -7.97 6.18 -12.40
CA LYS A 121 -9.43 6.16 -12.59
C LYS A 121 -10.05 4.77 -12.71
N ARG A 122 -9.23 3.75 -12.97
CA ARG A 122 -9.67 2.34 -13.06
C ARG A 122 -9.58 1.58 -11.74
N ALA A 123 -9.07 2.21 -10.68
CA ALA A 123 -8.98 1.56 -9.38
C ALA A 123 -10.40 1.39 -8.81
N GLU A 124 -10.79 0.14 -8.56
CA GLU A 124 -12.10 -0.22 -8.03
C GLU A 124 -12.04 -0.64 -6.56
N LEU A 125 -10.84 -0.84 -6.03
CA LEU A 125 -10.59 -1.15 -4.62
C LEU A 125 -9.33 -0.44 -4.15
N THR A 126 -9.44 0.29 -3.03
CA THR A 126 -8.29 0.83 -2.29
C THR A 126 -8.05 0.05 -0.99
N ILE A 127 -6.90 -0.58 -0.87
CA ILE A 127 -6.47 -1.31 0.33
C ILE A 127 -5.53 -0.43 1.12
N LEU A 128 -6.00 0.07 2.25
CA LEU A 128 -5.26 0.91 3.20
C LEU A 128 -4.55 0.00 4.20
N VAL A 129 -3.23 0.12 4.35
CA VAL A 129 -2.46 -0.82 5.19
C VAL A 129 -1.74 -0.08 6.33
N GLY A 130 -2.18 -0.37 7.55
CA GLY A 130 -1.53 0.07 8.78
C GLY A 130 -1.93 1.48 9.25
N ARG A 131 -1.32 1.88 10.37
CA ARG A 131 -1.71 3.06 11.15
C ARG A 131 -1.64 4.37 10.35
N TYR A 132 -0.59 4.59 9.56
CA TYR A 132 -0.45 5.83 8.79
C TYR A 132 -1.49 5.99 7.68
N ALA A 133 -1.90 4.87 7.07
CA ALA A 133 -3.01 4.89 6.11
C ALA A 133 -4.35 5.15 6.83
N PHE A 134 -4.55 4.57 8.02
CA PHE A 134 -5.70 4.89 8.87
C PHE A 134 -5.75 6.37 9.25
N ASP A 135 -4.66 6.94 9.78
CA ASP A 135 -4.62 8.33 10.25
C ASP A 135 -4.98 9.31 9.13
N ARG A 136 -4.59 9.01 7.89
CA ARG A 136 -4.86 9.88 6.74
C ARG A 136 -6.24 9.68 6.12
N TYR A 137 -6.75 8.45 6.06
CA TYR A 137 -7.90 8.13 5.20
C TYR A 137 -9.13 7.61 5.96
N VAL A 138 -9.01 7.29 7.25
CA VAL A 138 -10.08 6.60 8.01
C VAL A 138 -10.31 7.23 9.39
N ALA A 139 -9.39 8.04 9.92
CA ALA A 139 -9.47 8.58 11.28
C ALA A 139 -10.71 9.45 11.57
N THR A 140 -11.38 9.98 10.54
CA THR A 140 -12.66 10.70 10.69
C THR A 140 -13.86 9.78 10.89
N GLU A 141 -13.69 8.47 10.72
CA GLU A 141 -14.76 7.47 10.73
C GLU A 141 -14.61 6.41 11.82
N ALA A 142 -13.45 6.35 12.46
CA ALA A 142 -13.13 5.41 13.52
C ALA A 142 -12.07 6.01 14.45
N ARG A 143 -12.12 5.67 15.73
CA ARG A 143 -11.23 6.20 16.78
C ARG A 143 -9.92 5.44 16.88
N SER A 144 -9.84 4.24 16.30
CA SER A 144 -8.63 3.41 16.34
C SER A 144 -8.46 2.57 15.07
N LEU A 145 -7.23 2.08 14.83
CA LEU A 145 -6.94 1.14 13.74
C LEU A 145 -7.83 -0.10 13.82
N THR A 146 -8.00 -0.68 15.01
CA THR A 146 -8.84 -1.88 15.21
C THR A 146 -10.29 -1.62 14.82
N GLU A 147 -10.85 -0.49 15.25
CA GLU A 147 -12.20 -0.07 14.88
C GLU A 147 -12.30 0.17 13.36
N GLY A 148 -11.32 0.84 12.76
CA GLY A 148 -11.27 1.06 11.32
C GLY A 148 -11.21 -0.24 10.51
N VAL A 149 -10.52 -1.28 11.00
CA VAL A 149 -10.48 -2.60 10.35
C VAL A 149 -11.86 -3.28 10.44
N ARG A 150 -12.59 -3.10 11.55
CA ARG A 150 -13.98 -3.60 11.68
C ARG A 150 -14.97 -2.91 10.74
N LEU A 151 -14.65 -1.72 10.24
CA LEU A 151 -15.48 -1.04 9.23
C LEU A 151 -15.43 -1.71 7.85
N ALA A 152 -14.68 -2.80 7.65
CA ALA A 152 -14.56 -3.48 6.36
C ALA A 152 -15.90 -3.72 5.63
N PRO A 153 -16.99 -4.20 6.27
CA PRO A 153 -18.28 -4.36 5.59
C PRO A 153 -18.88 -3.04 5.08
N ARG A 154 -18.63 -1.92 5.77
CA ARG A 154 -19.13 -0.58 5.42
C ARG A 154 -18.26 0.11 4.37
N LEU A 155 -16.95 -0.12 4.41
CA LEU A 155 -15.98 0.53 3.50
C LEU A 155 -15.92 -0.13 2.12
N LEU A 156 -16.22 -1.43 2.05
CA LEU A 156 -16.32 -2.15 0.79
C LEU A 156 -17.59 -1.71 0.01
N PRO A 157 -17.57 -1.78 -1.34
CA PRO A 157 -16.52 -2.36 -2.20
C PRO A 157 -15.34 -1.42 -2.52
N ALA A 158 -15.45 -0.13 -2.17
CA ALA A 158 -14.54 0.91 -2.63
C ALA A 158 -13.17 0.88 -1.92
N ARG A 159 -13.15 0.60 -0.62
CA ARG A 159 -11.90 0.51 0.14
C ARG A 159 -12.00 -0.41 1.34
N ILE A 160 -10.85 -0.73 1.92
CA ILE A 160 -10.75 -1.53 3.13
C ILE A 160 -9.47 -1.18 3.89
N LEU A 161 -9.54 -1.14 5.21
CA LEU A 161 -8.38 -0.96 6.07
C LEU A 161 -7.92 -2.31 6.61
N LEU A 162 -6.61 -2.56 6.54
CA LEU A 162 -5.95 -3.72 7.11
C LEU A 162 -4.92 -3.28 8.16
N PRO A 163 -4.67 -4.10 9.20
CA PRO A 163 -3.46 -3.93 10.01
C PRO A 163 -2.22 -4.14 9.14
N HIS A 164 -1.06 -3.66 9.59
CA HIS A 164 0.18 -3.95 8.85
C HIS A 164 0.54 -5.45 8.96
N PRO A 165 0.93 -6.15 7.89
CA PRO A 165 1.27 -7.58 7.92
C PRO A 165 2.64 -7.89 8.55
N SER A 166 3.17 -7.00 9.39
CA SER A 166 4.48 -7.17 10.04
C SER A 166 4.42 -8.26 11.13
N PRO A 167 5.53 -8.98 11.41
CA PRO A 167 5.65 -9.84 12.58
C PRO A 167 5.27 -9.15 13.90
N ARG A 168 5.45 -7.82 13.98
CA ARG A 168 5.10 -7.03 15.17
C ARG A 168 3.61 -7.02 15.51
N ASN A 169 2.76 -7.29 14.52
CA ASN A 169 1.32 -7.35 14.71
C ASN A 169 0.81 -8.76 15.04
N GLN A 170 1.68 -9.74 15.31
CA GLN A 170 1.24 -11.09 15.70
C GLN A 170 0.36 -11.09 16.96
N MET A 171 0.71 -10.30 17.98
CA MET A 171 -0.13 -10.19 19.18
C MET A 171 -1.51 -9.62 18.85
N TRP A 172 -1.57 -8.59 17.99
CA TRP A 172 -2.84 -8.03 17.54
C TRP A 172 -3.69 -9.07 16.81
N LEU A 173 -3.10 -9.87 15.90
CA LEU A 173 -3.81 -10.92 15.17
C LEU A 173 -4.39 -11.98 16.12
N ARG A 174 -3.60 -12.46 17.09
CA ARG A 174 -4.07 -13.41 18.10
C ARG A 174 -5.24 -12.87 18.93
N ASN A 175 -5.18 -11.59 19.30
CA ASN A 175 -6.24 -10.95 20.09
C ASN A 175 -7.46 -10.54 19.23
N ASN A 176 -7.36 -10.64 17.90
CA ASN A 176 -8.41 -10.25 16.96
C ASN A 176 -8.65 -11.35 15.93
N PRO A 177 -9.03 -12.58 16.33
CA PRO A 177 -9.22 -13.71 15.42
C PRO A 177 -10.31 -13.45 14.37
N TRP A 178 -11.24 -12.54 14.66
CA TRP A 178 -12.25 -12.04 13.72
C TRP A 178 -11.66 -11.39 12.46
N PHE A 179 -10.41 -10.92 12.50
CA PHE A 179 -9.74 -10.42 11.29
C PHE A 179 -9.63 -11.52 10.23
N GLU A 180 -9.18 -12.71 10.63
CA GLU A 180 -9.00 -13.84 9.72
C GLU A 180 -10.34 -14.49 9.35
N SER A 181 -11.26 -14.65 10.31
CA SER A 181 -12.53 -15.33 10.05
C SER A 181 -13.59 -14.45 9.38
N SER A 182 -13.51 -13.13 9.52
CA SER A 182 -14.57 -12.21 9.05
C SER A 182 -14.08 -11.16 8.06
N VAL A 183 -12.87 -10.60 8.22
CA VAL A 183 -12.38 -9.53 7.32
C VAL A 183 -11.71 -10.09 6.07
N LEU A 184 -10.78 -11.04 6.23
CA LEU A 184 -10.08 -11.64 5.09
C LEU A 184 -11.01 -12.28 4.05
N PRO A 185 -12.10 -13.00 4.40
CA PRO A 185 -13.03 -13.55 3.42
C PRO A 185 -13.73 -12.47 2.58
N LEU A 186 -14.10 -11.34 3.18
CA LEU A 186 -14.71 -10.21 2.45
C LEU A 186 -13.70 -9.60 1.47
N LEU A 187 -12.46 -9.41 1.91
CA LEU A 187 -11.36 -8.91 1.09
C LEU A 187 -11.09 -9.82 -0.09
N ARG A 188 -10.90 -11.12 0.16
CA ARG A 188 -10.59 -12.14 -0.87
C ARG A 188 -11.69 -12.22 -1.91
N ARG A 189 -12.95 -12.21 -1.49
CA ARG A 189 -14.09 -12.18 -2.44
C ARG A 189 -14.05 -10.94 -3.32
N ARG A 190 -13.75 -9.76 -2.77
CA ARG A 190 -13.64 -8.53 -3.57
C ARG A 190 -12.46 -8.57 -4.53
N VAL A 191 -11.28 -9.01 -4.06
CA VAL A 191 -10.07 -9.14 -4.89
C VAL A 191 -10.32 -10.13 -6.03
N ARG A 192 -10.92 -11.29 -5.75
CA ARG A 192 -11.21 -12.33 -6.75
C ARG A 192 -12.08 -11.80 -7.90
N ARG A 193 -13.17 -11.10 -7.61
CA ARG A 193 -14.02 -10.45 -8.64
C ARG A 193 -13.23 -9.50 -9.53
N ILE A 194 -12.33 -8.70 -8.95
CA ILE A 194 -11.49 -7.78 -9.74
C ILE A 194 -10.49 -8.56 -10.60
N VAL A 195 -9.94 -9.68 -10.11
CA VAL A 195 -8.92 -10.45 -10.84
C VAL A 195 -9.54 -11.27 -11.97
N GLU A 196 -10.67 -11.92 -11.73
CA GLU A 196 -11.36 -12.79 -12.69
C GLU A 196 -12.11 -11.96 -13.76
N GLY A 197 -12.40 -10.70 -13.45
CA GLY A 197 -13.32 -9.89 -14.25
C GLY A 197 -14.75 -10.16 -13.82
N ASP A 198 -15.55 -9.10 -13.70
CA ASP A 198 -17.01 -9.25 -13.77
C ASP A 198 -17.41 -9.41 -15.25
#